data_AF-I0KAZ1-F1
#
_entry.id   AF-I0KAZ1-F1
#
_cell.length_a   1.000
_cell.length_b   1.000
_cell.length_c   1.000
_cell.angle_alpha   90.00
_cell.angle_beta   90.00
_cell.angle_gamma   90.00
#
_symmetry.space_group_name_H-M   'P 1'
#
loop_
_entity.id
_entity.type
_entity.pdbx_description
1 polymer ?
#
loop_
_entity_poly.entity_id
_entity_poly.type
_entity_poly.pdbx_seq_one_letter_code
_entity_poly.pdbx_strand_id
1 'polypeptide(L)'
;MTPPLLSDLHQQTLKKLLASLTIPDKPAYLVVGLAARKAEVLVKLAITDAASSVEEDIAHTRREQAAICFPDFDRILLYRRNGSGTLDDITN
;
A
#
# COMPACT_ATOMS: atom_id res chain seq x y z
N MET A 1 19.62 -10.80 -4.38
CA MET A 1 18.95 -9.96 -5.41
C MET A 1 18.01 -9.03 -4.68
N THR A 2 18.35 -7.75 -4.57
CA THR A 2 17.51 -6.73 -3.91
C THR A 2 16.33 -6.43 -4.83
N PRO A 3 15.07 -6.54 -4.37
CA PRO A 3 13.93 -6.21 -5.23
C PRO A 3 14.03 -4.75 -5.67
N PRO A 4 13.55 -4.41 -6.89
CA PRO A 4 13.64 -3.04 -7.38
C PRO A 4 12.82 -2.14 -6.44
N LEU A 5 13.55 -1.28 -5.70
CA LEU A 5 13.00 -0.09 -5.08
C LEU A 5 12.12 0.58 -6.12
N LEU A 6 10.85 0.82 -5.78
CA LEU A 6 9.95 1.63 -6.59
C LEU A 6 10.69 2.86 -7.11
N SER A 7 10.58 3.12 -8.41
CA SER A 7 11.08 4.38 -8.95
C SER A 7 10.52 5.55 -8.12
N ASP A 8 11.35 6.54 -7.81
CA ASP A 8 10.99 7.69 -6.96
C ASP A 8 9.66 8.35 -7.37
N LEU A 9 9.34 8.27 -8.67
CA LEU A 9 8.08 8.72 -9.25
C LEU A 9 6.84 8.03 -8.65
N HIS A 10 6.89 6.73 -8.40
CA HIS A 10 5.76 5.99 -7.81
C HIS A 10 5.54 6.38 -6.35
N GLN A 11 6.62 6.53 -5.58
CA GLN A 11 6.50 6.97 -4.19
C GLN A 11 5.95 8.39 -4.08
N GLN A 12 6.38 9.30 -4.96
CA GLN A 12 5.82 10.66 -5.01
C GLN A 12 4.34 10.66 -5.42
N THR A 13 3.97 9.84 -6.40
CA THR A 13 2.57 9.72 -6.84
C THR A 13 1.68 9.17 -5.73
N LEU A 14 2.14 8.13 -5.03
CA LEU A 14 1.43 7.57 -3.90
C LEU A 14 1.28 8.58 -2.76
N LYS A 15 2.34 9.29 -2.40
CA LYS A 15 2.27 10.36 -1.38
C LYS A 15 1.24 11.44 -1.74
N LYS A 16 1.23 11.90 -3.01
CA LYS A 16 0.24 12.88 -3.50
C LYS A 16 -1.19 12.31 -3.45
N LEU A 17 -1.37 11.05 -3.86
CA LEU A 17 -2.66 10.38 -3.84
C LEU A 17 -3.20 10.27 -2.40
N LEU A 18 -2.38 9.82 -1.45
CA LEU A 18 -2.76 9.73 -0.04
C LEU A 18 -3.11 11.10 0.57
N ALA A 19 -2.36 12.15 0.20
CA ALA A 19 -2.67 13.51 0.61
C ALA A 19 -4.00 13.99 0.03
N SER A 20 -4.28 13.70 -1.25
CA SER A 20 -5.54 14.09 -1.92
C SER A 20 -6.77 13.34 -1.38
N LEU A 21 -6.58 12.10 -0.92
CA LEU A 21 -7.65 11.28 -0.34
C LEU A 21 -7.94 11.65 1.12
N THR A 22 -7.31 12.69 1.67
CA THR A 22 -7.46 13.10 3.09
C THR A 22 -7.25 11.95 4.07
N ILE A 23 -6.40 11.00 3.70
CA ILE A 23 -6.11 9.84 4.54
C ILE A 23 -5.30 10.34 5.74
N PRO A 24 -5.85 10.25 6.98
CA PRO A 24 -5.20 10.77 8.17
C PRO A 24 -3.78 10.21 8.31
N ASP A 25 -2.86 11.01 8.87
CA ASP A 25 -1.53 10.58 9.34
C ASP A 25 -1.65 9.64 10.54
N LYS A 26 -2.30 8.51 10.30
CA LYS A 26 -2.40 7.40 11.24
C LYS A 26 -1.70 6.19 10.64
N PRO A 27 -1.17 5.31 11.48
CA PRO A 27 -0.70 4.00 11.03
C PRO A 27 -1.75 3.30 10.17
N ALA A 28 -1.35 2.81 9.00
CA ALA A 28 -2.27 2.20 8.04
C ALA A 28 -1.55 1.21 7.13
N TYR A 29 -2.24 0.14 6.73
CA TYR A 29 -1.82 -0.70 5.61
C TYR A 29 -2.56 -0.28 4.34
N LEU A 30 -1.82 -0.21 3.24
CA LEU A 30 -2.29 0.31 1.96
C LEU A 30 -2.00 -0.70 0.87
N VAL A 31 -3.05 -1.20 0.23
CA VAL A 31 -2.94 -2.01 -0.98
C VAL A 31 -3.06 -1.09 -2.18
N VAL A 32 -2.03 -1.07 -3.02
CA VAL A 32 -1.93 -0.16 -4.17
C VAL A 32 -1.80 -0.99 -5.44
N GLY A 33 -2.75 -0.82 -6.36
CA GLY A 33 -2.67 -1.35 -7.71
C GLY A 33 -1.91 -0.39 -8.62
N LEU A 34 -1.06 -0.93 -9.49
CA LEU A 34 -0.38 -0.22 -10.56
C LEU A 34 -0.88 -0.77 -11.90
N ALA A 35 -1.55 0.05 -12.71
CA ALA A 35 -2.03 -0.31 -14.05
C ALA A 35 -1.48 0.68 -15.06
N ALA A 36 -0.82 0.20 -16.12
CA ALA A 36 -0.35 0.99 -17.27
C ALA A 36 0.26 2.35 -16.89
N ARG A 37 1.08 2.38 -15.81
CA ARG A 37 1.74 3.57 -15.24
C ARG A 37 0.86 4.54 -14.42
N LYS A 38 -0.33 4.11 -14.00
CA LYS A 38 -1.18 4.81 -13.04
C LYS A 38 -1.21 4.02 -11.74
N ALA A 39 -1.04 4.73 -10.62
CA ALA A 39 -1.17 4.17 -9.28
C ALA A 39 -2.57 4.44 -8.75
N GLU A 40 -3.27 3.40 -8.31
CA GLU A 40 -4.59 3.47 -7.70
C GLU A 40 -4.56 2.78 -6.33
N VAL A 41 -5.10 3.43 -5.29
CA VAL A 41 -5.24 2.80 -3.96
C VAL A 41 -6.54 2.02 -3.96
N LEU A 42 -6.43 0.70 -3.82
CA LEU A 42 -7.59 -0.21 -3.89
C LEU A 42 -8.17 -0.50 -2.52
N VAL A 43 -7.31 -0.58 -1.50
CA VAL A 43 -7.74 -0.88 -0.13
C VAL A 43 -6.89 -0.09 0.86
N LYS A 44 -7.54 0.58 1.79
CA LYS A 44 -6.91 1.18 2.97
C LYS A 44 -7.43 0.47 4.22
N LEU A 45 -6.52 -0.13 4.98
CA LEU A 45 -6.77 -0.64 6.32
C LEU A 45 -6.17 0.36 7.32
N ALA A 46 -6.99 0.86 8.23
CA ALA A 46 -6.47 1.67 9.35
C ALA A 46 -5.94 0.73 10.43
N ILE A 47 -4.67 0.87 10.79
CA ILE A 47 -4.09 0.11 11.89
C ILE A 47 -4.57 0.78 13.18
N THR A 48 -5.17 -0.01 14.06
CA THR A 48 -5.33 0.39 15.47
C THR A 48 -4.04 0.04 16.20
N ASP A 49 -3.62 0.84 17.18
CA ASP A 49 -2.28 0.88 17.85
C ASP A 49 -1.68 -0.47 18.34
N ALA A 50 -2.38 -1.59 18.19
CA ALA A 50 -1.82 -2.90 18.38
C ALA A 50 -0.86 -3.25 17.23
N ALA A 51 0.44 -3.24 17.54
CA ALA A 51 1.49 -3.89 16.73
C ALA A 51 1.26 -5.40 16.71
N SER A 52 0.20 -5.84 16.04
CA SER A 52 -0.21 -7.23 15.97
C SER A 52 0.19 -7.79 14.61
N SER A 53 0.96 -8.88 14.61
CA SER A 53 1.27 -9.67 13.41
C SER A 53 0.01 -10.02 12.62
N VAL A 54 -1.13 -10.13 13.30
CA VAL A 54 -2.46 -10.37 12.72
C VAL A 54 -2.86 -9.29 11.71
N GLU A 55 -2.54 -8.01 11.95
CA GLU A 55 -2.93 -6.93 11.03
C GLU A 55 -2.11 -6.99 9.72
N GLU A 56 -0.85 -7.38 9.82
CA GLU A 56 0.02 -7.59 8.65
C GLU A 56 -0.49 -8.76 7.81
N ASP A 57 -0.81 -9.90 8.44
CA ASP A 57 -1.40 -11.07 7.76
C ASP A 57 -2.72 -10.74 7.04
N ILE A 58 -3.58 -9.95 7.70
CA ILE A 58 -4.83 -9.45 7.09
C ILE A 58 -4.50 -8.58 5.88
N ALA A 59 -3.51 -7.69 5.99
CA ALA A 59 -3.10 -6.82 4.89
C ALA A 59 -2.56 -7.60 3.69
N HIS A 60 -1.75 -8.64 3.92
CA HIS A 60 -1.30 -9.57 2.87
C HIS A 60 -2.47 -10.31 2.22
N THR A 61 -3.40 -10.83 3.02
CA THR A 61 -4.62 -11.49 2.50
C THR A 61 -5.45 -10.53 1.64
N ARG A 62 -5.60 -9.27 2.05
CA ARG A 62 -6.33 -8.25 1.26
C ARG A 62 -5.60 -7.90 -0.03
N ARG A 63 -4.27 -7.86 -0.02
CA ARG A 63 -3.46 -7.68 -1.23
C ARG A 63 -3.68 -8.83 -2.22
N GLU A 64 -3.71 -10.07 -1.75
CA GLU A 64 -4.01 -11.24 -2.59
C GLU A 64 -5.42 -11.22 -3.17
N GLN A 65 -6.41 -10.88 -2.34
CA GLN A 65 -7.80 -10.69 -2.80
C GLN A 65 -7.88 -9.60 -3.87
N ALA A 66 -7.19 -8.48 -3.69
CA ALA A 66 -7.13 -7.42 -4.69
C ALA A 66 -6.50 -7.92 -6.00
N ALA A 67 -5.48 -8.77 -5.94
CA ALA A 67 -4.84 -9.32 -7.15
C ALA A 67 -5.79 -10.20 -7.96
N ILE A 68 -6.69 -10.90 -7.28
CA ILE A 68 -7.73 -11.72 -7.91
C ILE A 68 -8.87 -10.84 -8.45
N CYS A 69 -9.34 -9.88 -7.65
CA CYS A 69 -10.48 -9.02 -8.01
C CYS A 69 -10.15 -8.01 -9.12
N PHE A 70 -8.88 -7.65 -9.27
CA PHE A 70 -8.44 -6.63 -10.22
C PHE A 70 -7.28 -7.15 -11.09
N PRO A 71 -7.56 -8.08 -12.02
CA PRO A 71 -6.54 -8.72 -12.85
C PRO A 71 -5.90 -7.75 -13.87
N ASP A 72 -6.51 -6.59 -14.10
CA ASP A 72 -6.01 -5.57 -15.02
C ASP A 72 -4.83 -4.75 -14.45
N PHE A 73 -4.52 -4.87 -13.16
CA PHE A 73 -3.32 -4.26 -12.59
C PHE A 73 -2.08 -5.09 -12.90
N ASP A 74 -1.06 -4.44 -13.47
CA ASP A 74 0.25 -5.04 -13.74
C ASP A 74 0.93 -5.52 -12.46
N ARG A 75 0.75 -4.77 -11.36
CA ARG A 75 1.31 -5.08 -10.04
C ARG A 75 0.39 -4.62 -8.93
N ILE A 76 0.31 -5.41 -7.87
CA ILE A 76 -0.32 -5.00 -6.61
C ILE A 76 0.70 -5.04 -5.49
N LEU A 77 0.83 -3.90 -4.82
CA LEU A 77 1.83 -3.63 -3.79
C LEU A 77 1.14 -3.44 -2.45
N LEU A 78 1.88 -3.71 -1.38
CA LEU A 78 1.44 -3.49 -0.01
C LEU A 78 2.42 -2.56 0.70
N TYR A 79 1.88 -1.50 1.29
CA TYR A 79 2.66 -0.55 2.07
C TYR A 79 2.14 -0.44 3.49
N ARG A 80 3.06 -0.25 4.43
CA ARG A 80 2.76 0.17 5.78
C ARG A 80 3.09 1.65 5.93
N ARG A 81 2.09 2.47 6.21
CA ARG A 81 2.27 3.84 6.70
C ARG A 81 2.52 3.77 8.19
N ASN A 82 3.66 4.26 8.66
CA ASN A 82 3.96 4.36 10.08
C ASN A 82 3.43 5.69 10.67
N GLY A 83 3.52 5.85 11.99
CA GLY A 83 3.04 7.06 12.70
C GLY A 83 3.78 8.36 12.32
N SER A 84 4.93 8.27 11.65
CA SER A 84 5.65 9.44 11.10
C SER A 84 5.24 9.79 9.67
N GLY A 85 4.24 9.08 9.11
CA GLY A 85 3.74 9.31 7.75
C GLY A 85 4.63 8.73 6.64
N THR A 86 5.69 8.00 7.00
CA THR A 86 6.56 7.31 6.05
C THR A 86 5.89 6.01 5.60
N LEU A 87 6.17 5.62 4.35
CA LEU A 87 5.64 4.40 3.74
C LEU A 87 6.78 3.38 3.59
N ASP A 88 6.63 2.26 4.28
CA ASP A 88 7.50 1.09 4.12
C ASP A 88 6.83 0.14 3.12
N ASP A 89 7.57 -0.34 2.13
CA ASP A 89 7.10 -1.41 1.23
C ASP A 89 7.25 -2.75 1.96
N ILE A 90 6.12 -3.43 2.16
CA ILE A 90 6.02 -4.74 2.81
C ILE A 90 5.31 -5.72 1.87
N THR A 91 5.46 -5.54 0.55
CA THR A 91 4.80 -6.40 -0.44
C THR A 91 5.24 -7.87 -0.34
N ASN A 92 6.47 -8.12 0.13
CA ASN A 92 7.05 -9.46 0.27
C ASN A 92 7.27 -9.82 1.73
#